data_AF-A0A2M8PP08-F1
#
_entry.id   AF-A0A2M8PP08-F1
#
_cell.length_a   1.000
_cell.length_b   1.000
_cell.length_c   1.000
_cell.angle_alpha   90.00
_cell.angle_beta   90.00
_cell.angle_gamma   90.00
#
_symmetry.space_group_name_H-M   'P 1'
#
loop_
_entity.id
_entity.type
_entity.pdbx_description
1 polymer ?
#
loop_
_entity_poly.entity_id
_entity_poly.type
_entity_poly.pdbx_seq_one_letter_code
_entity_poly.pdbx_strand_id
1 'polypeptide(L)'
;MTNIQAVQVFRFKKRHNVVIKTARGDAANVNTDDVVECEHTTLAHIQSSYKPEDIFNADEFGLFYKMKPCSTQTFKATPRSMLALGKRA
;
A
#
# COMPACT_ATOMS: atom_id res chain seq x y z
N MET A 1 5.89 29.45 14.51
CA MET A 1 5.82 28.12 15.13
C MET A 1 6.05 27.06 14.07
N THR A 2 7.24 26.45 14.03
CA THR A 2 7.54 25.37 13.05
C THR A 2 6.81 24.10 13.46
N ASN A 3 5.99 23.56 12.57
CA ASN A 3 5.25 22.32 12.79
C ASN A 3 6.25 21.13 12.92
N ILE A 4 6.51 20.72 14.16
CA ILE A 4 7.52 19.70 14.51
C ILE A 4 7.21 18.36 13.81
N GLN A 5 5.93 18.03 13.66
CA GLN A 5 5.46 16.83 12.96
C GLN A 5 5.90 16.85 11.48
N ALA A 6 5.75 18.00 10.80
CA ALA A 6 6.18 18.15 9.41
C ALA A 6 7.68 17.93 9.21
N VAL A 7 8.49 18.44 10.14
CA VAL A 7 9.96 18.39 10.07
C VAL A 7 10.47 16.96 10.29
N GLN A 8 9.87 16.21 11.22
CA GLN A 8 10.23 14.81 11.48
C GLN A 8 9.91 13.93 10.26
N VAL A 9 8.72 14.09 9.68
CA VAL A 9 8.32 13.36 8.47
C VAL A 9 9.25 13.66 7.29
N PHE A 10 9.60 14.93 7.09
CA PHE A 10 10.52 15.32 6.01
C PHE A 10 11.92 14.70 6.19
N ARG A 11 12.46 14.76 7.41
CA ARG A 11 13.78 14.18 7.73
C ARG A 11 13.80 12.66 7.53
N PHE A 12 12.73 11.98 7.93
CA PHE A 12 12.56 10.54 7.74
C PHE A 12 12.55 10.17 6.25
N LYS A 13 11.67 10.81 5.47
CA LYS A 13 11.55 10.56 4.01
C LYS A 13 12.87 10.79 3.29
N LYS A 14 13.60 11.87 3.65
CA LYS A 14 14.93 12.17 3.09
C LYS A 14 15.97 11.11 3.45
N ARG A 15 16.00 10.63 4.70
CA ARG A 15 16.96 9.62 5.16
C ARG A 15 16.76 8.27 4.48
N HIS A 16 15.50 7.86 4.28
CA HIS A 16 15.14 6.54 3.77
C HIS A 16 14.80 6.55 2.27
N ASN A 17 15.08 7.64 1.55
CA ASN A 17 14.78 7.79 0.11
C ASN A 17 13.32 7.45 -0.25
N VAL A 18 12.39 7.80 0.63
CA VAL A 18 10.94 7.62 0.42
C VAL A 18 10.40 8.87 -0.27
N VAL A 19 9.69 8.66 -1.38
CA VAL A 19 9.04 9.71 -2.15
C VAL A 19 7.54 9.41 -2.26
N ILE A 20 6.72 10.46 -2.32
CA ILE A 20 5.30 10.32 -2.64
C ILE A 20 5.17 10.37 -4.16
N LYS A 21 4.58 9.34 -4.77
CA LYS A 21 4.23 9.32 -6.19
C LYS A 21 2.71 9.22 -6.32
N THR A 22 2.14 9.86 -7.33
CA THR A 22 0.71 9.71 -7.65
C THR A 22 0.49 8.32 -8.25
N ALA A 23 -0.26 7.47 -7.56
CA ALA A 23 -0.71 6.19 -8.09
C ALA A 23 -1.97 6.43 -8.94
N ARG A 24 -2.05 5.80 -10.11
CA ARG A 24 -3.24 5.82 -10.96
C ARG A 24 -3.70 4.38 -11.18
N GLY A 25 -4.77 3.99 -10.49
CA GLY A 25 -5.92 3.35 -11.12
C GLY A 25 -5.93 1.85 -11.42
N ASP A 26 -5.03 1.01 -10.90
CA ASP A 26 -5.16 -0.44 -11.17
C ASP A 26 -6.40 -1.06 -10.50
N ALA A 27 -6.81 -0.53 -9.35
CA ALA A 27 -8.06 -0.93 -8.69
C ALA A 27 -9.31 -0.68 -9.55
N ALA A 28 -9.24 0.23 -10.52
CA ALA A 28 -10.35 0.50 -11.44
C ALA A 28 -10.43 -0.49 -12.62
N ASN A 29 -9.41 -1.31 -12.82
CA ASN A 29 -9.32 -2.28 -13.92
C ASN A 29 -9.50 -3.74 -13.47
N VAL A 30 -9.81 -3.96 -12.19
CA VAL A 30 -10.08 -5.30 -11.65
C VAL A 30 -11.54 -5.66 -11.92
N ASN A 31 -11.75 -6.86 -12.47
CA ASN A 31 -13.10 -7.41 -12.66
C ASN A 31 -13.69 -7.78 -11.28
N THR A 32 -14.90 -7.30 -10.99
CA THR A 32 -15.60 -7.59 -9.74
C THR A 32 -15.91 -9.06 -9.57
N ASP A 33 -16.16 -9.78 -10.66
CA ASP A 33 -16.48 -11.21 -10.59
C ASP A 33 -15.25 -12.03 -10.13
N ASP A 34 -14.06 -11.69 -10.62
CA ASP A 34 -12.80 -12.32 -10.22
C ASP A 34 -12.50 -12.07 -8.73
N VAL A 35 -12.89 -10.91 -8.19
CA VAL A 35 -12.73 -10.58 -6.77
C VAL A 35 -13.64 -11.47 -5.93
N VAL A 36 -14.91 -11.56 -6.30
CA VAL A 36 -15.90 -12.39 -5.59
C VAL A 36 -15.49 -13.87 -5.62
N GLU A 37 -15.01 -14.37 -6.77
CA GLU A 37 -14.50 -15.74 -6.85
C GLU A 37 -13.31 -15.95 -5.92
N CYS A 38 -12.34 -15.03 -5.91
CA CYS A 38 -11.15 -15.11 -5.06
C CYS A 38 -11.49 -15.08 -3.55
N GLU A 39 -12.45 -14.24 -3.16
CA GLU A 39 -12.95 -14.14 -1.78
C GLU A 39 -13.56 -15.46 -1.30
N HIS A 40 -14.43 -16.07 -2.12
CA HIS A 40 -15.13 -17.30 -1.74
C HIS A 40 -14.31 -18.58 -1.88
N THR A 41 -13.25 -18.58 -2.68
CA THR A 41 -12.41 -19.76 -2.91
C THR A 41 -11.10 -19.68 -2.13
N THR A 42 -10.16 -18.90 -2.64
CA THR A 42 -8.77 -18.87 -2.21
C THR A 42 -8.63 -18.22 -0.84
N LEU A 43 -9.29 -17.08 -0.64
CA LEU A 43 -9.21 -16.34 0.62
C LEU A 43 -9.86 -17.12 1.76
N ALA A 44 -11.06 -17.65 1.55
CA ALA A 44 -11.76 -18.47 2.53
C ALA A 44 -10.95 -19.72 2.93
N HIS A 45 -10.31 -20.39 1.96
CA HIS A 45 -9.44 -21.55 2.23
C HIS A 45 -8.25 -21.17 3.12
N ILE A 46 -7.55 -20.08 2.78
CA ILE A 46 -6.41 -19.59 3.57
C ILE A 46 -6.88 -19.22 4.98
N GLN A 47 -7.96 -18.45 5.11
CA GLN A 47 -8.48 -18.02 6.41
C GLN A 47 -8.91 -19.20 7.29
N SER A 48 -9.44 -20.28 6.70
CA SER A 48 -9.81 -21.49 7.47
C SER A 48 -8.62 -22.16 8.17
N SER A 49 -7.39 -21.91 7.71
CA SER A 49 -6.16 -22.48 8.26
C SER A 49 -5.59 -21.68 9.44
N TYR A 50 -6.11 -20.48 9.71
CA TYR A 50 -5.63 -19.59 10.76
C TYR A 50 -6.76 -19.20 11.71
N LYS A 51 -6.43 -18.98 12.99
CA LYS A 51 -7.39 -18.40 13.91
C LYS A 51 -7.53 -16.90 13.63
N PRO A 52 -8.67 -16.28 13.95
CA PRO A 52 -8.85 -14.84 13.79
C PRO A 52 -7.78 -13.99 14.50
N GLU A 53 -7.26 -14.47 15.64
CA GLU A 53 -6.18 -13.84 16.41
C GLU A 53 -4.82 -13.85 15.71
N ASP A 54 -4.62 -14.73 14.73
CA ASP A 54 -3.39 -14.89 13.96
C ASP A 54 -3.47 -14.17 12.58
N ILE A 55 -4.60 -13.53 12.27
CA ILE A 55 -4.80 -12.79 11.01
C ILE A 55 -4.47 -11.32 11.26
N PHE A 56 -3.28 -10.91 10.81
CA PHE A 56 -2.82 -9.52 10.94
C PHE A 56 -3.01 -8.76 9.64
N ASN A 57 -3.53 -7.53 9.73
CA ASN A 57 -3.51 -6.62 8.59
C ASN A 57 -2.07 -6.16 8.35
N ALA A 58 -1.51 -6.56 7.22
CA ALA A 58 -0.18 -6.12 6.78
C ALA A 58 -0.24 -4.88 5.88
N ASP A 59 -1.42 -4.28 5.69
CA ASP A 59 -1.55 -3.07 4.90
C ASP A 59 -0.88 -1.87 5.59
N GLU A 60 -0.32 -1.01 4.76
CA GLU A 60 0.68 0.01 5.06
C GLU A 60 0.32 0.89 6.26
N PHE A 61 1.12 0.84 7.34
CA PHE A 61 1.18 1.95 8.30
C PHE A 61 1.84 3.16 7.61
N GLY A 62 1.05 3.89 6.82
CA GLY A 62 1.50 4.99 5.99
C GLY A 62 1.72 6.28 6.77
N LEU A 63 2.80 6.99 6.48
CA LEU A 63 3.07 8.31 7.05
C LEU A 63 2.31 9.40 6.26
N PHE A 64 1.00 9.55 6.51
CA PHE A 64 0.07 10.33 5.67
C PHE A 64 0.15 11.87 5.80
N TYR A 65 1.15 12.43 6.49
CA TYR A 65 1.23 13.89 6.67
C TYR A 65 1.28 14.62 5.31
N LYS A 66 0.19 15.36 5.01
CA LYS A 66 -0.06 16.09 3.74
C LYS A 66 -0.03 15.22 2.48
N MET A 67 -0.38 13.93 2.58
CA MET A 67 -0.51 13.06 1.41
C MET A 67 -1.85 13.27 0.71
N LYS A 68 -1.86 13.28 -0.64
CA LYS A 68 -3.11 13.38 -1.42
C LYS A 68 -3.78 11.99 -1.48
N PRO A 69 -5.12 11.90 -1.57
CA PRO A 69 -5.85 10.62 -1.61
C PRO A 69 -5.40 9.64 -2.72
N CYS A 70 -4.84 10.14 -3.82
CA CYS A 70 -4.37 9.31 -4.94
C CYS A 70 -2.84 9.23 -5.00
N SER A 71 -2.16 9.18 -3.85
CA SER A 71 -0.70 9.13 -3.82
C SER A 71 -0.19 8.07 -2.87
N THR A 72 0.81 7.33 -3.31
CA THR A 72 1.44 6.20 -2.61
C THR A 72 2.88 6.57 -2.26
N GLN A 73 3.36 6.08 -1.12
CA GLN A 73 4.76 6.23 -0.74
C GLN A 73 5.59 5.10 -1.33
N THR A 74 6.71 5.43 -1.93
CA THR A 74 7.59 4.42 -2.50
C THR A 74 9.04 4.83 -2.39
N PHE A 75 9.94 3.87 -2.52
CA PHE A 75 11.35 4.17 -2.65
C PHE A 75 11.64 4.87 -3.97
N LYS A 76 12.63 5.77 -3.93
CA LYS A 76 13.04 6.58 -5.08
C LYS A 76 13.41 5.71 -6.29
N ALA A 77 14.05 4.56 -6.06
CA ALA A 77 14.50 3.63 -7.09
C ALA A 77 13.36 2.82 -7.75
N THR A 78 12.16 2.79 -7.17
CA THR A 78 11.07 1.97 -7.70
C THR A 78 10.55 2.55 -9.03
N PRO A 79 10.65 1.81 -10.16
CA PRO A 79 10.07 2.21 -11.42
C PRO A 79 8.56 2.40 -11.30
N ARG A 80 7.99 3.32 -12.09
CA ARG A 80 6.53 3.53 -12.09
C ARG A 80 5.74 2.27 -12.47
N SER A 81 6.29 1.42 -13.33
CA SER A 81 5.71 0.13 -13.70
C SER A 81 5.64 -0.86 -12.53
N MET A 82 6.54 -0.80 -11.56
CA MET A 82 6.53 -1.67 -10.38
C MET A 82 5.59 -1.18 -9.28
N LEU A 83 5.13 0.08 -9.35
CA LEU A 83 4.05 0.56 -8.46
C LEU A 83 2.69 -0.01 -8.84
N ALA A 84 2.55 -0.40 -10.11
CA ALA A 84 1.33 -0.97 -10.67
C ALA A 84 1.30 -2.51 -10.62
N LEU A 85 2.44 -3.15 -10.38
CA LEU A 85 2.57 -4.60 -10.46
C LEU A 85 2.91 -5.18 -9.09
N GLY A 86 1.87 -5.45 -8.30
CA GLY A 86 1.92 -6.44 -7.23
C GLY A 86 2.05 -7.87 -7.75
N LYS A 87 2.90 -8.14 -8.77
CA LYS A 87 3.20 -9.50 -9.23
C LYS A 87 4.62 -9.86 -8.81
N ARG A 88 4.65 -10.74 -7.80
CA ARG A 88 5.82 -11.47 -7.31
C ARG A 88 6.50 -12.20 -8.48
N ALA A 89 7.83 -12.28 -8.41
CA ALA A 89 8.60 -13.35 -9.04
C ALA A 89 8.25 -14.70 -8.39
#